data_AF-A0A0F7ZKE4-F1
#
_entry.id   AF-A0A0F7ZKE4-F1
#
_cell.length_a   1.000
_cell.length_b   1.000
_cell.length_c   1.000
_cell.angle_alpha   90.00
_cell.angle_beta   90.00
_cell.angle_gamma   90.00
#
_symmetry.space_group_name_H-M   'P 1'
#
loop_
_entity.id
_entity.type
_entity.pdbx_description
1 polymer ?
#
loop_
_entity_poly.entity_id
_entity_poly.type
_entity_poly.pdbx_seq_one_letter_code
_entity_poly.pdbx_strand_id
1 'polypeptide(L)'
;MCIALGGTTSSRLNRSAATAGVDARRGYPNVKIAVNRSQNFISRLADILRFSCMTPPLDEEEENELTRSLEAKARTALEQDGCPPCYPRDIDVPLRDLPNQYKPIIEYWRSFAGTGDAVLCAQLAKWRQFRKCQRKDRSPSRNRSFSDFVSQTRERLRRHGIDVIFTLRLDPCDQTRLEDWLEYQNHGLRRLEQLERKRAHLQAEIRLGCASEEARGLVFEGATYIETLHIQLKRIERDVERHNTLLHWIEQERQKMIGVAKCNEFSDKIATGCHWRNRLRSSRTMRREIPAVRGEVRVSKAVSSKRSKRSPRPEVRSVEQLTDDPRDIQPEDSYLPCVGANSLPARTKDSSFKARLQTAVPIKRSPSNRVRTWPGNRRRRDVRNAPANPRKPYQVRGAHDQVQPLELYKTRSGRISKRPSRWAPS
;
A
#
# COMPACT_ATOMS: atom_id res chain seq x y z
N MET A 1 35.58 2.65 -61.15
CA MET A 1 34.33 2.87 -60.39
C MET A 1 34.61 3.94 -59.35
N CYS A 2 34.11 5.15 -59.59
CA CYS A 2 34.35 6.33 -58.76
C CYS A 2 33.16 6.53 -57.82
N ILE A 3 33.39 6.59 -56.51
CA ILE A 3 32.38 7.01 -55.54
C ILE A 3 32.80 8.36 -54.99
N ALA A 4 31.94 9.33 -55.24
CA ALA A 4 32.13 10.75 -55.01
C ALA A 4 32.05 11.11 -53.52
N LEU A 5 32.95 12.00 -53.12
CA LEU A 5 32.90 12.79 -51.90
C LEU A 5 31.99 14.01 -52.14
N GLY A 6 31.03 14.22 -51.24
CA GLY A 6 30.29 15.46 -51.06
C GLY A 6 29.79 15.46 -49.62
N GLY A 7 29.95 16.50 -48.81
CA GLY A 7 30.05 17.91 -49.13
C GLY A 7 29.09 18.64 -48.18
N THR A 8 29.68 19.27 -47.18
CA THR A 8 29.10 20.07 -46.09
C THR A 8 27.96 21.03 -46.48
N THR A 9 26.98 21.20 -45.59
CA THR A 9 26.24 22.43 -45.23
C THR A 9 25.26 22.04 -44.10
N SER A 10 24.75 22.85 -43.18
CA SER A 10 24.95 24.22 -42.74
C SER A 10 23.94 24.38 -41.59
N SER A 11 24.40 24.87 -40.44
CA SER A 11 23.71 25.89 -39.64
C SER A 11 22.18 25.84 -39.51
N ARG A 12 21.67 25.37 -38.35
CA ARG A 12 20.47 25.98 -37.75
C ARG A 12 20.39 25.75 -36.24
N LEU A 13 21.16 26.57 -35.53
CA LEU A 13 20.90 26.95 -34.14
C LEU A 13 19.64 27.81 -34.10
N ASN A 14 18.49 27.22 -33.76
CA ASN A 14 17.33 28.00 -33.30
C ASN A 14 17.26 27.91 -31.77
N ARG A 15 17.79 28.97 -31.15
CA ARG A 15 17.51 29.36 -29.76
C ARG A 15 16.02 29.69 -29.64
N SER A 16 15.30 28.97 -28.80
CA SER A 16 14.06 29.47 -28.19
C SER A 16 14.18 29.34 -26.68
N ALA A 17 14.88 30.32 -26.10
CA ALA A 17 14.85 30.59 -24.68
C ALA A 17 13.51 31.26 -24.37
N ALA A 18 12.49 30.45 -24.11
CA ALA A 18 11.26 30.92 -23.49
C ALA A 18 11.55 31.21 -22.02
N THR A 19 11.74 32.48 -21.70
CA THR A 19 11.79 33.00 -20.33
C THR A 19 10.43 32.79 -19.67
N ALA A 20 10.32 31.73 -18.87
CA ALA A 20 9.23 31.54 -17.95
C ALA A 20 9.27 32.66 -16.90
N GLY A 21 8.43 33.69 -17.08
CA GLY A 21 8.16 34.70 -16.08
C GLY A 21 7.58 34.04 -14.83
N VAL A 22 8.42 33.90 -13.81
CA VAL A 22 8.04 33.41 -12.48
C VAL A 22 7.17 34.47 -11.83
N ASP A 23 5.86 34.23 -11.84
CA ASP A 23 4.84 35.07 -11.25
C ASP A 23 4.89 34.96 -9.71
N ALA A 24 5.78 35.74 -9.10
CA ALA A 24 6.08 35.75 -7.66
C ALA A 24 5.02 36.51 -6.82
N ARG A 25 3.73 36.27 -7.07
CA ARG A 25 2.61 36.86 -6.28
C ARG A 25 1.63 35.81 -5.75
N ARG A 26 2.11 34.68 -5.24
CA ARG A 26 1.32 33.87 -4.30
C ARG A 26 1.46 34.47 -2.91
N GLY A 27 0.47 35.26 -2.51
CA GLY A 27 0.32 35.72 -1.12
C GLY A 27 0.40 34.52 -0.17
N TYR A 28 1.33 34.58 0.77
CA TYR A 28 1.50 33.58 1.80
C TYR A 28 0.19 33.45 2.59
N PRO A 29 -0.44 32.26 2.66
CA PRO A 29 -1.58 32.06 3.53
C PRO A 29 -1.15 32.30 4.97
N ASN A 30 -1.81 33.28 5.58
CA ASN A 30 -1.93 33.62 7.00
C ASN A 30 -1.21 32.64 7.98
N VAL A 31 0.06 32.91 8.26
CA VAL A 31 0.95 32.13 9.16
C VAL A 31 0.35 31.93 10.56
N LYS A 32 -0.56 32.81 10.99
CA LYS A 32 -1.23 32.73 12.30
C LYS A 32 -2.12 31.48 12.46
N ILE A 33 -2.67 30.91 11.38
CA ILE A 33 -3.53 29.71 11.46
C ILE A 33 -2.70 28.43 11.69
N ALA A 34 -1.45 28.39 11.20
CA ALA A 34 -0.58 27.23 11.36
C ALA A 34 -0.07 27.08 12.80
N VAL A 35 0.22 28.19 13.49
CA VAL A 35 0.74 28.19 14.87
C VAL A 35 -0.30 27.68 15.89
N ASN A 36 -1.58 28.00 15.71
CA ASN A 36 -2.63 27.51 16.61
C ASN A 36 -2.90 26.01 16.46
N ARG A 37 -2.60 25.40 15.30
CA ARG A 37 -2.72 23.95 15.11
C ARG A 37 -1.58 23.16 15.77
N SER A 38 -0.37 23.71 15.82
CA SER A 38 0.76 23.04 16.46
C SER A 38 0.66 23.04 17.99
N GLN A 39 0.18 24.14 18.59
CA GLN A 39 0.00 24.21 20.05
C GLN A 39 -1.02 23.20 20.58
N ASN A 40 -2.17 23.05 19.89
CA ASN A 40 -3.18 22.05 20.25
C ASN A 40 -2.68 20.60 20.11
N PHE A 41 -1.72 20.33 19.23
CA PHE A 41 -1.12 19.00 19.07
C PHE A 41 -0.16 18.67 20.23
N ILE A 42 0.67 19.63 20.64
CA ILE A 42 1.61 19.45 21.76
C ILE A 42 0.86 19.24 23.08
N SER A 43 -0.20 20.02 23.35
CA SER A 43 -1.01 19.83 24.56
C SER A 43 -1.67 18.45 24.61
N ARG A 44 -2.19 17.96 23.48
CA ARG A 44 -2.78 16.60 23.41
C ARG A 44 -1.75 15.49 23.63
N LEU A 45 -0.53 15.64 23.14
CA LEU A 45 0.54 14.67 23.41
C LEU A 45 0.97 14.70 24.88
N ALA A 46 1.04 15.88 25.49
CA ALA A 46 1.34 16.01 26.91
C ALA A 46 0.26 15.34 27.79
N ASP A 47 -1.01 15.47 27.43
CA ASP A 47 -2.10 14.81 28.14
C ASP A 47 -2.08 13.28 27.95
N ILE A 48 -1.80 12.79 26.74
CA ILE A 48 -1.64 11.34 26.49
C ILE A 48 -0.47 10.79 27.30
N LEU A 49 0.68 11.47 27.30
CA LEU A 49 1.83 11.07 28.10
C LEU A 49 1.51 11.08 29.60
N ARG A 50 0.83 12.12 30.11
CA ARG A 50 0.40 12.17 31.52
C ARG A 50 -0.53 11.03 31.91
N PHE A 51 -1.45 10.63 31.04
CA PHE A 51 -2.33 9.50 31.30
C PHE A 51 -1.58 8.16 31.25
N SER A 52 -0.58 8.01 30.38
CA SER A 52 0.28 6.83 30.35
C SER A 52 1.14 6.68 31.61
N CYS A 53 1.47 7.76 32.32
CA CYS A 53 2.24 7.70 33.57
C CYS A 53 1.44 7.18 34.79
N MET A 54 0.10 7.20 34.73
CA MET A 54 -0.75 6.87 35.89
C MET A 54 -1.20 5.41 35.92
N THR A 55 -1.06 4.68 34.81
CA THR A 55 -1.32 3.24 34.79
C THR A 55 -0.03 2.55 35.20
N PRO A 56 0.00 1.71 36.26
CA PRO A 56 1.15 0.87 36.54
C PRO A 56 1.58 0.16 35.25
N PRO A 57 2.90 0.02 34.99
CA PRO A 57 3.35 -0.74 33.82
C PRO A 57 2.70 -2.12 33.88
N LEU A 58 2.16 -2.55 32.74
CA LEU A 58 1.60 -3.90 32.62
C LEU A 58 2.72 -4.89 32.97
N ASP A 59 2.36 -5.95 33.68
CA ASP A 59 3.32 -7.04 33.85
C ASP A 59 3.53 -7.77 32.51
N GLU A 60 4.63 -8.52 32.42
CA GLU A 60 5.01 -9.21 31.19
C GLU A 60 3.93 -10.23 30.75
N GLU A 61 3.20 -10.83 31.69
CA GLU A 61 2.14 -11.80 31.40
C GLU A 61 0.91 -11.12 30.76
N GLU A 62 0.50 -9.98 31.29
CA GLU A 62 -0.57 -9.13 30.75
C GLU A 62 -0.23 -8.60 29.35
N GLU A 63 1.01 -8.16 29.11
CA GLU A 63 1.47 -7.74 27.78
C GLU A 63 1.48 -8.91 26.77
N ASN A 64 1.90 -10.10 27.21
CA ASN A 64 1.89 -11.30 26.38
C ASN A 64 0.46 -11.78 26.05
N GLU A 65 -0.47 -11.74 27.00
CA GLU A 65 -1.88 -12.06 26.78
C GLU A 65 -2.52 -11.05 25.82
N LEU A 66 -2.23 -9.76 25.98
CA LEU A 66 -2.70 -8.72 25.06
C LEU A 66 -2.17 -8.96 23.63
N THR A 67 -0.90 -9.30 23.50
CA THR A 67 -0.27 -9.62 22.21
C THR A 67 -0.93 -10.84 21.56
N ARG A 68 -1.13 -11.93 22.32
CA ARG A 68 -1.85 -13.14 21.86
C ARG A 68 -3.26 -12.80 21.37
N SER A 69 -4.01 -12.00 22.11
CA SER A 69 -5.37 -11.58 21.76
C SER A 69 -5.42 -10.75 20.49
N LEU A 70 -4.53 -9.76 20.35
CA LEU A 70 -4.42 -8.93 19.14
C LEU A 70 -4.06 -9.76 17.91
N GLU A 71 -3.13 -10.70 18.06
CA GLU A 71 -2.69 -11.58 16.99
C GLU A 71 -3.79 -12.55 16.53
N ALA A 72 -4.52 -13.16 17.47
CA ALA A 72 -5.67 -14.03 17.18
C ALA A 72 -6.79 -13.27 16.45
N LYS A 73 -7.07 -12.03 16.88
CA LYS A 73 -8.02 -11.14 16.20
C LYS A 73 -7.55 -10.77 14.79
N ALA A 74 -6.26 -10.47 14.62
CA ALA A 74 -5.69 -10.15 13.33
C ALA A 74 -5.74 -11.34 12.36
N ARG A 75 -5.44 -12.55 12.85
CA ARG A 75 -5.56 -13.79 12.09
C ARG A 75 -6.98 -14.01 11.57
N THR A 76 -7.98 -13.89 12.45
CA THR A 76 -9.39 -14.06 12.10
C THR A 76 -9.80 -13.05 11.02
N ALA A 77 -9.40 -11.79 11.16
CA ALA A 77 -9.69 -10.75 10.18
C ALA A 77 -8.97 -10.98 8.83
N LEU A 78 -7.73 -11.46 8.84
CA LEU A 78 -6.99 -11.82 7.62
C LEU A 78 -7.72 -12.94 6.86
N GLU A 79 -8.06 -14.02 7.57
CA GLU A 79 -8.77 -15.18 6.98
C GLU A 79 -10.14 -14.78 6.42
N GLN A 80 -10.90 -13.95 7.15
CA GLN A 80 -12.18 -13.38 6.69
C GLN A 80 -12.03 -12.51 5.43
N ASP A 81 -10.96 -11.72 5.34
CA ASP A 81 -10.68 -10.86 4.18
C ASP A 81 -10.02 -11.62 3.01
N GLY A 82 -9.84 -12.94 3.14
CA GLY A 82 -9.23 -13.83 2.13
C GLY A 82 -7.69 -13.83 2.09
N CYS A 83 -7.04 -13.17 3.04
CA CYS A 83 -5.58 -13.11 3.16
C CYS A 83 -5.04 -14.29 3.99
N PRO A 84 -4.15 -15.15 3.45
CA PRO A 84 -3.51 -16.19 4.26
C PRO A 84 -2.59 -15.54 5.32
N PRO A 85 -2.70 -15.91 6.61
CA PRO A 85 -1.72 -15.53 7.63
C PRO A 85 -0.31 -15.99 7.22
N CYS A 86 0.73 -15.19 7.52
CA CYS A 86 2.09 -15.49 7.09
C CYS A 86 2.73 -16.70 7.81
N TYR A 87 2.06 -17.25 8.81
CA TYR A 87 2.46 -18.47 9.51
C TYR A 87 1.23 -19.24 10.04
N PRO A 88 1.34 -20.56 10.26
CA PRO A 88 0.22 -21.44 10.61
C PRO A 88 -0.26 -21.25 12.07
N ARG A 89 -1.33 -21.95 12.47
CA ARG A 89 -2.03 -21.73 13.76
C ARG A 89 -1.34 -22.38 14.97
N ASP A 90 -0.50 -23.36 14.71
CA ASP A 90 0.27 -24.16 15.66
C ASP A 90 1.51 -23.44 16.20
N ILE A 91 1.84 -22.25 15.69
CA ILE A 91 2.94 -21.44 16.22
C ILE A 91 2.40 -20.53 17.32
N ASP A 92 2.93 -20.74 18.53
CA ASP A 92 2.58 -19.98 19.72
C ASP A 92 3.13 -18.55 19.69
N VAL A 93 2.38 -17.64 20.30
CA VAL A 93 2.75 -16.22 20.49
C VAL A 93 2.99 -16.00 21.99
N PRO A 94 4.11 -15.37 22.41
CA PRO A 94 5.12 -14.70 21.61
C PRO A 94 6.01 -15.66 20.81
N LEU A 95 6.46 -15.20 19.63
CA LEU A 95 7.19 -15.99 18.64
C LEU A 95 8.67 -16.22 19.08
N ARG A 96 8.88 -17.14 20.04
CA ARG A 96 10.19 -17.51 20.60
C ARG A 96 10.91 -18.54 19.73
N ASP A 97 10.27 -19.67 19.44
CA ASP A 97 10.87 -20.80 18.73
C ASP A 97 10.34 -20.93 17.29
N LEU A 98 10.80 -20.03 16.42
CA LEU A 98 10.32 -19.97 15.04
C LEU A 98 10.94 -21.06 14.16
N PRO A 99 10.12 -21.87 13.43
CA PRO A 99 10.64 -22.76 12.40
C PRO A 99 11.39 -21.97 11.32
N ASN A 100 12.52 -22.51 10.85
CA ASN A 100 13.41 -21.83 9.90
C ASN A 100 12.70 -21.33 8.63
N GLN A 101 11.67 -22.04 8.17
CA GLN A 101 10.90 -21.68 6.98
C GLN A 101 10.09 -20.37 7.13
N TYR A 102 9.69 -19.98 8.34
CA TYR A 102 8.90 -18.78 8.58
C TYR A 102 9.73 -17.59 9.08
N LYS A 103 10.97 -17.82 9.53
CA LYS A 103 11.86 -16.76 10.04
C LYS A 103 11.96 -15.56 9.09
N PRO A 104 12.21 -15.73 7.77
CA PRO A 104 12.41 -14.58 6.89
C PRO A 104 11.17 -13.67 6.78
N ILE A 105 9.98 -14.26 6.63
CA ILE A 105 8.75 -13.48 6.49
C ILE A 105 8.35 -12.83 7.82
N ILE A 106 8.60 -13.49 8.95
CA ILE A 106 8.33 -12.94 10.28
C ILE A 106 9.28 -11.77 10.59
N GLU A 107 10.56 -11.89 10.26
CA GLU A 107 11.53 -10.79 10.37
C GLU A 107 11.15 -9.60 9.49
N TYR A 108 10.66 -9.86 8.26
CA TYR A 108 10.11 -8.81 7.40
C TYR A 108 9.01 -8.00 8.10
N TRP A 109 8.05 -8.67 8.74
CA TRP A 109 6.95 -8.01 9.44
C TRP A 109 7.39 -7.33 10.75
N ARG A 110 8.30 -7.94 11.51
CA ARG A 110 8.91 -7.32 12.71
C ARG A 110 9.69 -6.04 12.38
N SER A 111 10.17 -5.91 11.14
CA SER A 111 10.93 -4.74 10.71
C SER A 111 10.12 -3.44 10.63
N PHE A 112 8.78 -3.51 10.68
CA PHE A 112 7.92 -2.33 10.75
C PHE A 112 7.86 -1.78 12.18
N ALA A 113 8.13 -0.48 12.32
CA ALA A 113 8.09 0.20 13.62
C ALA A 113 6.72 0.05 14.31
N GLY A 114 6.74 -0.29 15.60
CA GLY A 114 5.53 -0.47 16.41
C GLY A 114 4.82 -1.81 16.24
N THR A 115 5.40 -2.76 15.49
CA THR A 115 4.83 -4.11 15.35
C THR A 115 5.06 -4.96 16.60
N GLY A 116 6.24 -4.85 17.23
CA GLY A 116 6.63 -5.72 18.34
C GLY A 116 6.54 -7.19 17.92
N ASP A 117 5.96 -8.02 18.80
CA ASP A 117 5.69 -9.42 18.51
C ASP A 117 4.35 -9.68 17.78
N ALA A 118 3.50 -8.65 17.64
CA ALA A 118 2.18 -8.75 17.00
C ALA A 118 2.26 -8.73 15.45
N VAL A 119 2.94 -9.72 14.87
CA VAL A 119 3.32 -9.77 13.45
C VAL A 119 2.11 -9.76 12.50
N LEU A 120 1.05 -10.50 12.83
CA LEU A 120 -0.17 -10.53 12.00
C LEU A 120 -0.92 -9.19 12.01
N CYS A 121 -0.75 -8.35 13.03
CA CYS A 121 -1.32 -7.00 13.03
C CYS A 121 -0.67 -6.13 11.94
N ALA A 122 0.65 -6.21 11.77
CA ALA A 122 1.34 -5.51 10.68
C ALA A 122 0.93 -6.05 9.30
N GLN A 123 0.80 -7.36 9.17
CA GLN A 123 0.28 -7.99 7.95
C GLN A 123 -1.13 -7.48 7.62
N LEU A 124 -2.05 -7.50 8.59
CA LEU A 124 -3.42 -7.01 8.41
C LEU A 124 -3.46 -5.53 8.04
N ALA A 125 -2.61 -4.70 8.64
CA ALA A 125 -2.50 -3.29 8.28
C ALA A 125 -2.08 -3.10 6.81
N LYS A 126 -1.09 -3.88 6.33
CA LYS A 126 -0.68 -3.86 4.92
C LYS A 126 -1.73 -4.43 3.98
N TRP A 127 -2.42 -5.49 4.37
CA TRP A 127 -3.53 -6.05 3.58
C TRP A 127 -4.66 -5.02 3.40
N ARG A 128 -5.04 -4.34 4.47
CA ARG A 128 -6.02 -3.24 4.41
C ARG A 128 -5.54 -2.06 3.57
N GLN A 129 -4.25 -1.74 3.60
CA GLN A 129 -3.64 -0.73 2.73
C GLN A 129 -3.77 -1.16 1.25
N PHE A 130 -3.47 -2.42 0.93
CA PHE A 130 -3.68 -2.98 -0.40
C PHE A 130 -5.14 -2.87 -0.83
N ARG A 131 -6.11 -3.31 -0.02
CA ARG A 131 -7.55 -3.21 -0.35
C ARG A 131 -7.99 -1.76 -0.63
N LYS A 132 -7.45 -0.79 0.10
CA LYS A 132 -7.68 0.64 -0.20
C LYS A 132 -7.09 1.04 -1.55
N CYS A 133 -5.87 0.61 -1.87
CA CYS A 133 -5.24 0.87 -3.16
C CYS A 133 -5.99 0.18 -4.30
N GLN A 134 -6.42 -1.07 -4.14
CA GLN A 134 -7.22 -1.83 -5.10
C GLN A 134 -8.50 -1.07 -5.47
N ARG A 135 -9.30 -0.65 -4.48
CA ARG A 135 -10.49 0.18 -4.71
C ARG A 135 -10.18 1.49 -5.42
N LYS A 136 -9.07 2.15 -5.06
CA LYS A 136 -8.66 3.42 -5.66
C LYS A 136 -8.18 3.24 -7.11
N ASP A 137 -7.51 2.14 -7.43
CA ASP A 137 -7.01 1.84 -8.77
C ASP A 137 -8.16 1.47 -9.73
N ARG A 138 -9.27 0.95 -9.21
CA ARG A 138 -10.49 0.63 -9.98
C ARG A 138 -11.54 1.73 -10.03
N SER A 139 -11.38 2.78 -9.23
CA SER A 139 -12.34 3.87 -9.23
C SER A 139 -12.34 4.57 -10.60
N PRO A 140 -13.52 4.84 -11.20
CA PRO A 140 -13.64 5.63 -12.44
C PRO A 140 -13.03 7.03 -12.35
N SER A 141 -12.80 7.53 -11.14
CA SER A 141 -12.21 8.85 -10.88
C SER A 141 -10.74 8.96 -11.29
N ARG A 142 -10.06 7.86 -11.61
CA ARG A 142 -8.73 7.91 -12.19
C ARG A 142 -8.83 8.04 -13.70
N ASN A 143 -7.99 8.90 -14.28
CA ASN A 143 -7.83 9.08 -15.73
C ASN A 143 -7.28 7.84 -16.47
N ARG A 144 -7.50 6.63 -15.96
CA ARG A 144 -7.05 5.36 -16.55
C ARG A 144 -8.24 4.43 -16.63
N SER A 145 -8.43 3.82 -17.79
CA SER A 145 -9.47 2.81 -17.95
C SER A 145 -9.12 1.56 -17.14
N PHE A 146 -10.13 0.79 -16.74
CA PHE A 146 -9.89 -0.49 -16.07
C PHE A 146 -9.11 -1.47 -16.96
N SER A 147 -9.34 -1.45 -18.29
CA SER A 147 -8.58 -2.24 -19.26
C SER A 147 -7.09 -1.90 -19.27
N ASP A 148 -6.72 -0.62 -19.11
CA ASP A 148 -5.30 -0.23 -18.99
C ASP A 148 -4.67 -0.81 -17.71
N PHE A 149 -5.43 -0.82 -16.61
CA PHE A 149 -4.98 -1.41 -15.36
C PHE A 149 -4.75 -2.92 -15.49
N VAL A 150 -5.67 -3.65 -16.14
CA VAL A 150 -5.51 -5.08 -16.40
C VAL A 150 -4.28 -5.35 -17.27
N SER A 151 -4.11 -4.58 -18.35
CA SER A 151 -2.98 -4.73 -19.27
C SER A 151 -1.63 -4.44 -18.58
N GLN A 152 -1.54 -3.37 -17.79
CA GLN A 152 -0.35 -3.04 -17.00
C GLN A 152 -0.04 -4.09 -15.94
N THR A 153 -1.06 -4.73 -15.38
CA THR A 153 -0.89 -5.79 -14.39
C THR A 153 -0.32 -7.05 -15.04
N ARG A 154 -0.90 -7.48 -16.17
CA ARG A 154 -0.39 -8.63 -16.96
C ARG A 154 1.05 -8.39 -17.42
N GLU A 155 1.33 -7.23 -17.99
CA GLU A 155 2.67 -6.91 -18.50
C GLU A 155 3.71 -6.88 -17.36
N ARG A 156 3.36 -6.33 -16.19
CA ARG A 156 4.28 -6.35 -15.04
C ARG A 156 4.52 -7.77 -14.55
N LEU A 157 3.48 -8.59 -14.40
CA LEU A 157 3.64 -9.98 -13.96
C LEU A 157 4.53 -10.77 -14.95
N ARG A 158 4.31 -10.59 -16.27
CA ARG A 158 5.14 -11.21 -17.32
C ARG A 158 6.61 -10.78 -17.25
N ARG A 159 6.89 -9.48 -17.07
CA ARG A 159 8.28 -8.98 -16.90
C ARG A 159 9.01 -9.58 -15.70
N HIS A 160 8.26 -10.06 -14.70
CA HIS A 160 8.80 -10.75 -13.52
C HIS A 160 8.68 -12.28 -13.62
N GLY A 161 8.46 -12.83 -14.82
CA GLY A 161 8.42 -14.28 -15.06
C GLY A 161 7.16 -14.98 -14.56
N ILE A 162 6.10 -14.23 -14.26
CA ILE A 162 4.82 -14.78 -13.79
C ILE A 162 3.85 -14.79 -14.97
N ASP A 163 3.84 -15.90 -15.71
CA ASP A 163 2.91 -16.13 -16.83
C ASP A 163 1.74 -17.00 -16.38
N VAL A 164 0.73 -16.34 -15.80
CA VAL A 164 -0.51 -16.98 -15.34
C VAL A 164 -1.67 -16.41 -16.13
N ILE A 165 -2.55 -17.28 -16.60
CA ILE A 165 -3.79 -16.86 -17.25
C ILE A 165 -4.79 -16.48 -16.16
N PHE A 166 -5.22 -15.21 -16.13
CA PHE A 166 -6.22 -14.71 -15.19
C PHE A 166 -7.08 -13.60 -15.79
N THR A 167 -8.27 -13.39 -15.22
CA THR A 167 -9.21 -12.35 -15.65
C THR A 167 -9.62 -11.47 -14.48
N LEU A 168 -9.05 -10.27 -14.39
CA LEU A 168 -9.45 -9.34 -13.32
C LEU A 168 -10.83 -8.77 -13.61
N ARG A 169 -11.71 -8.83 -12.62
CA ARG A 169 -13.07 -8.28 -12.66
C ARG A 169 -13.09 -6.86 -12.10
N LEU A 170 -14.04 -6.05 -12.54
CA LEU A 170 -14.15 -4.67 -12.05
C LEU A 170 -14.54 -4.63 -10.57
N ASP A 171 -15.49 -5.47 -10.15
CA ASP A 171 -15.86 -5.60 -8.74
C ASP A 171 -14.89 -6.55 -8.01
N PRO A 172 -14.23 -6.12 -6.91
CA PRO A 172 -13.37 -7.00 -6.11
C PRO A 172 -14.12 -8.17 -5.47
N CYS A 173 -15.41 -8.02 -5.19
CA CYS A 173 -16.21 -9.07 -4.55
C CYS A 173 -16.44 -10.28 -5.46
N ASP A 174 -16.36 -10.08 -6.78
CA ASP A 174 -16.57 -11.13 -7.78
C ASP A 174 -15.28 -11.90 -8.09
N GLN A 175 -14.14 -11.48 -7.56
CA GLN A 175 -12.86 -12.10 -7.88
C GLN A 175 -12.63 -13.39 -7.12
N THR A 176 -11.97 -14.32 -7.80
CA THR A 176 -11.44 -15.51 -7.13
C THR A 176 -10.30 -15.12 -6.21
N ARG A 177 -10.04 -15.96 -5.20
CA ARG A 177 -8.92 -15.76 -4.26
C ARG A 177 -7.57 -15.66 -4.98
N LEU A 178 -7.37 -16.43 -6.05
CA LEU A 178 -6.14 -16.39 -6.86
C LEU A 178 -5.99 -15.06 -7.61
N GLU A 179 -7.07 -14.51 -8.17
CA GLU A 179 -7.05 -13.20 -8.85
C GLU A 179 -6.73 -12.06 -7.87
N ASP A 180 -7.35 -12.08 -6.68
CA ASP A 180 -7.04 -11.14 -5.59
C ASP A 180 -5.55 -11.22 -5.19
N TRP A 181 -5.01 -12.44 -5.14
CA TRP A 181 -3.60 -12.67 -4.80
C TRP A 181 -2.64 -12.19 -5.89
N LEU A 182 -2.97 -12.40 -7.16
CA LEU A 182 -2.20 -11.88 -8.30
C LEU A 182 -2.18 -10.33 -8.30
N GLU A 183 -3.29 -9.69 -7.93
CA GLU A 183 -3.31 -8.24 -7.74
C GLU A 183 -2.45 -7.79 -6.55
N TYR A 184 -2.44 -8.54 -5.46
CA TYR A 184 -1.56 -8.27 -4.33
C TYR A 184 -0.08 -8.42 -4.70
N GLN A 185 0.27 -9.46 -5.46
CA GLN A 185 1.61 -9.66 -6.00
C GLN A 185 2.02 -8.50 -6.91
N ASN A 186 1.15 -8.09 -7.85
CA ASN A 186 1.37 -6.93 -8.69
C ASN A 186 1.54 -5.62 -7.89
N HIS A 187 0.77 -5.44 -6.80
CA HIS A 187 0.96 -4.33 -5.87
C HIS A 187 2.34 -4.39 -5.20
N GLY A 188 2.79 -5.57 -4.80
CA GLY A 188 4.16 -5.82 -4.33
C GLY A 188 5.21 -5.44 -5.38
N LEU A 189 5.08 -5.92 -6.62
CA LEU A 189 6.03 -5.62 -7.70
C LEU A 189 6.12 -4.13 -8.00
N ARG A 190 4.98 -3.41 -8.02
CA ARG A 190 4.97 -1.94 -8.15
C ARG A 190 5.76 -1.25 -7.06
N ARG A 191 5.73 -1.77 -5.84
CA ARG A 191 6.51 -1.22 -4.72
C ARG A 191 8.00 -1.51 -4.91
N LEU A 192 8.37 -2.70 -5.39
CA LEU A 192 9.76 -3.03 -5.72
C LEU A 192 10.32 -2.07 -6.79
N GLU A 193 9.60 -1.90 -7.90
CA GLU A 193 9.99 -0.98 -8.99
C GLU A 193 10.22 0.46 -8.47
N GLN A 194 9.42 0.92 -7.49
CA GLN A 194 9.60 2.23 -6.87
C GLN A 194 10.88 2.31 -6.01
N LEU A 195 11.17 1.26 -5.24
CA LEU A 195 12.38 1.19 -4.42
C LEU A 195 13.64 1.14 -5.29
N GLU A 196 13.62 0.34 -6.35
CA GLU A 196 14.73 0.24 -7.32
C GLU A 196 14.99 1.56 -8.05
N ARG A 197 13.93 2.26 -8.50
CA ARG A 197 14.08 3.60 -9.08
C ARG A 197 14.69 4.58 -8.10
N LYS A 198 14.28 4.54 -6.82
CA LYS A 198 14.84 5.41 -5.79
C LYS A 198 16.30 5.06 -5.50
N ARG A 199 16.65 3.76 -5.49
CA ARG A 199 18.04 3.28 -5.37
C ARG A 199 18.90 3.82 -6.51
N ALA A 200 18.46 3.64 -7.75
CA ALA A 200 19.17 4.10 -8.94
C ALA A 200 19.33 5.63 -8.95
N HIS A 201 18.31 6.37 -8.53
CA HIS A 201 18.37 7.82 -8.39
C HIS A 201 19.41 8.27 -7.36
N LEU A 202 19.42 7.68 -6.15
CA LEU A 202 20.42 8.00 -5.13
C LEU A 202 21.84 7.64 -5.58
N GLN A 203 22.01 6.51 -6.28
CA GLN A 203 23.31 6.13 -6.85
C GLN A 203 23.77 7.15 -7.90
N ALA A 204 22.88 7.63 -8.76
CA ALA A 204 23.20 8.67 -9.74
C ALA A 204 23.56 10.00 -9.06
N GLU A 205 22.83 10.41 -8.01
CA GLU A 205 23.14 11.61 -7.24
C GLU A 205 24.50 11.53 -6.55
N ILE A 206 24.85 10.38 -5.95
CA ILE A 206 26.18 10.18 -5.35
C ILE A 206 27.27 10.33 -6.41
N ARG A 207 27.11 9.68 -7.59
CA ARG A 207 28.07 9.77 -8.69
C ARG A 207 28.26 11.20 -9.20
N LEU A 208 27.17 11.97 -9.32
CA LEU A 208 27.21 13.36 -9.77
C LEU A 208 27.72 14.31 -8.67
N GLY A 209 27.38 14.05 -7.41
CA GLY A 209 27.79 14.83 -6.25
C GLY A 209 29.29 14.77 -5.99
N CYS A 210 29.90 13.60 -6.16
CA CYS A 210 31.36 13.43 -6.07
C CYS A 210 32.11 14.34 -7.05
N ALA A 211 31.59 14.53 -8.27
CA ALA A 211 32.21 15.42 -9.26
C ALA A 211 32.06 16.92 -8.93
N SER A 212 31.08 17.31 -8.10
CA SER A 212 30.80 18.72 -7.79
C SER A 212 31.36 19.21 -6.45
N GLU A 213 31.57 18.35 -5.46
CA GLU A 213 32.15 18.76 -4.18
C GLU A 213 33.63 19.12 -4.31
N GLU A 214 34.38 18.39 -5.16
CA GLU A 214 35.77 18.73 -5.52
C GLU A 214 35.88 20.15 -6.10
N ALA A 215 34.86 20.59 -6.83
CA ALA A 215 34.85 21.91 -7.46
C ALA A 215 34.48 23.06 -6.50
N ARG A 216 33.86 22.79 -5.34
CA ARG A 216 33.25 23.84 -4.50
C ARG A 216 33.97 24.15 -3.19
N GLY A 217 34.90 23.31 -2.73
CA GLY A 217 35.74 23.58 -1.54
C GLY A 217 34.98 23.93 -0.25
N LEU A 218 33.67 23.68 -0.20
CA LEU A 218 32.79 24.03 0.91
C LEU A 218 32.75 22.87 1.89
N VAL A 219 33.73 22.83 2.79
CA VAL A 219 33.71 21.94 3.94
C VAL A 219 32.67 22.47 4.92
N PHE A 220 31.47 21.87 4.91
CA PHE A 220 30.51 22.10 5.98
C PHE A 220 30.88 21.23 7.18
N GLU A 221 30.91 21.85 8.36
CA GLU A 221 31.15 21.18 9.64
C GLU A 221 29.89 20.37 10.01
N GLY A 222 29.82 19.13 9.51
CA GLY A 222 28.68 18.22 9.65
C GLY A 222 28.81 17.03 8.70
N ALA A 223 27.93 16.03 8.82
CA ALA A 223 27.88 14.93 7.85
C ALA A 223 27.73 15.51 6.45
N THR A 224 28.68 15.22 5.56
CA THR A 224 28.69 15.75 4.20
C THR A 224 27.37 15.39 3.51
N TYR A 225 26.92 16.20 2.55
CA TYR A 225 25.71 15.89 1.78
C TYR A 225 25.80 14.47 1.19
N ILE A 226 27.00 14.11 0.72
CA ILE A 226 27.35 12.78 0.23
C ILE A 226 27.13 11.69 1.30
N GLU A 227 27.57 11.87 2.55
CA GLU A 227 27.30 10.91 3.64
C GLU A 227 25.80 10.69 3.86
N THR A 228 25.00 11.76 3.82
CA THR A 228 23.54 11.62 3.98
C THR A 228 22.91 10.79 2.85
N LEU A 229 23.38 10.96 1.61
CA LEU A 229 22.95 10.14 0.47
C LEU A 229 23.34 8.68 0.65
N HIS A 230 24.55 8.39 1.15
CA HIS A 230 24.99 7.02 1.43
C HIS A 230 24.13 6.34 2.50
N ILE A 231 23.76 7.04 3.57
CA ILE A 231 22.86 6.53 4.61
C ILE A 231 21.48 6.21 3.99
N GLN A 232 20.96 7.10 3.15
CA GLN A 232 19.70 6.87 2.44
C GLN A 232 19.79 5.68 1.49
N LEU A 233 20.88 5.54 0.73
CA LEU A 233 21.10 4.43 -0.19
C LEU A 233 21.11 3.09 0.58
N LYS A 234 21.90 2.98 1.65
CA LYS A 234 21.94 1.79 2.53
C LYS A 234 20.57 1.44 3.12
N ARG A 235 19.72 2.45 3.39
CA ARG A 235 18.35 2.21 3.85
C ARG A 235 17.49 1.63 2.74
N ILE A 236 17.55 2.20 1.54
CA ILE A 236 16.77 1.72 0.39
C ILE A 236 17.21 0.32 -0.03
N GLU A 237 18.51 0.00 0.04
CA GLU A 237 19.02 -1.35 -0.25
C GLU A 237 18.42 -2.39 0.70
N ARG A 238 18.41 -2.11 2.00
CA ARG A 238 17.74 -2.97 2.99
C ARG A 238 16.23 -3.07 2.73
N ASP A 239 15.58 -1.98 2.33
CA ASP A 239 14.16 -2.00 1.99
C ASP A 239 13.88 -2.86 0.75
N VAL A 240 14.76 -2.86 -0.26
CA VAL A 240 14.69 -3.74 -1.44
C VAL A 240 14.82 -5.21 -1.03
N GLU A 241 15.85 -5.55 -0.25
CA GLU A 241 16.09 -6.91 0.25
C GLU A 241 14.89 -7.45 1.04
N ARG A 242 14.41 -6.67 2.02
CA ARG A 242 13.21 -7.00 2.80
C ARG A 242 12.00 -7.20 1.92
N HIS A 243 11.79 -6.33 0.94
CA HIS A 243 10.64 -6.42 0.05
C HIS A 243 10.71 -7.63 -0.89
N ASN A 244 11.91 -8.07 -1.27
CA ASN A 244 12.10 -9.34 -1.98
C ASN A 244 11.69 -10.55 -1.12
N THR A 245 11.95 -10.54 0.18
CA THR A 245 11.43 -11.57 1.12
C THR A 245 9.91 -11.64 1.10
N LEU A 246 9.22 -10.48 1.10
CA LEU A 246 7.77 -10.45 0.96
C LEU A 246 7.31 -11.05 -0.38
N LEU A 247 7.95 -10.68 -1.48
CA LEU A 247 7.59 -11.19 -2.82
C LEU A 247 7.78 -12.70 -2.93
N HIS A 248 8.87 -13.23 -2.35
CA HIS A 248 9.11 -14.67 -2.30
C HIS A 248 8.00 -15.39 -1.51
N TRP A 249 7.59 -14.86 -0.35
CA TRP A 249 6.48 -15.41 0.40
C TRP A 249 5.14 -15.33 -0.37
N ILE A 250 4.85 -14.20 -1.04
CA ILE A 250 3.66 -14.06 -1.89
C ILE A 250 3.65 -15.13 -2.99
N GLU A 251 4.80 -15.37 -3.61
CA GLU A 251 4.96 -16.38 -4.65
C GLU A 251 4.71 -17.80 -4.11
N GLN A 252 5.27 -18.15 -2.96
CA GLN A 252 5.00 -19.45 -2.31
C GLN A 252 3.51 -19.67 -2.04
N GLU A 253 2.82 -18.67 -1.50
CA GLU A 253 1.37 -18.74 -1.25
C GLU A 253 0.56 -18.86 -2.55
N ARG A 254 0.99 -18.18 -3.62
CA ARG A 254 0.37 -18.31 -4.94
C ARG A 254 0.47 -19.74 -5.45
N GLN A 255 1.65 -20.34 -5.36
CA GLN A 255 1.89 -21.71 -5.81
C GLN A 255 1.03 -22.72 -5.06
N LYS A 256 0.84 -22.53 -3.75
CA LYS A 256 -0.09 -23.34 -2.95
C LYS A 256 -1.52 -23.25 -3.49
N MET A 257 -2.01 -22.05 -3.81
CA MET A 257 -3.36 -21.87 -4.36
C MET A 257 -3.53 -22.53 -5.74
N ILE A 258 -2.49 -22.49 -6.59
CA ILE A 258 -2.51 -23.16 -7.89
C ILE A 258 -2.49 -24.68 -7.74
N GLY A 259 -1.68 -25.21 -6.82
CA GLY A 259 -1.63 -26.65 -6.52
C GLY A 259 -3.00 -27.17 -6.07
N VAL A 260 -3.69 -26.44 -5.19
CA VAL A 260 -5.04 -26.78 -4.73
C VAL A 260 -6.05 -26.78 -5.89
N ALA A 261 -5.96 -25.81 -6.82
CA ALA A 261 -6.85 -25.75 -7.98
C ALA A 261 -6.68 -26.97 -8.91
N LYS A 262 -5.44 -27.41 -9.15
CA LYS A 262 -5.15 -28.58 -10.00
C LYS A 262 -5.66 -29.90 -9.38
N CYS A 263 -5.55 -30.06 -8.06
CA CYS A 263 -6.04 -31.26 -7.38
C CYS A 263 -7.57 -31.41 -7.49
N ASN A 264 -8.32 -30.30 -7.47
CA ASN A 264 -9.77 -30.34 -7.55
C ASN A 264 -10.27 -30.76 -8.94
N GLU A 265 -9.63 -30.32 -10.03
CA GLU A 265 -10.00 -30.72 -11.39
C GLU A 265 -9.83 -32.22 -11.65
N PHE A 266 -8.86 -32.86 -10.99
CA PHE A 266 -8.64 -34.29 -11.13
C PHE A 266 -9.69 -35.10 -10.35
N SER A 267 -10.12 -34.61 -9.18
CA SER A 267 -11.17 -35.25 -8.37
C SER A 267 -12.54 -35.21 -9.05
N ASP A 268 -12.89 -34.09 -9.70
CA ASP A 268 -14.18 -33.94 -10.38
C ASP A 268 -14.33 -34.88 -11.59
N LYS A 269 -13.21 -35.24 -12.26
CA LYS A 269 -13.20 -36.22 -13.35
C LYS A 269 -13.40 -37.66 -12.87
N ILE A 270 -12.97 -37.99 -11.65
CA ILE A 270 -13.23 -39.32 -11.05
C ILE A 270 -14.67 -39.39 -10.51
N ALA A 271 -15.20 -38.27 -9.98
CA ALA A 271 -16.57 -38.21 -9.47
C ALA A 271 -17.65 -38.14 -10.58
N THR A 272 -17.30 -37.73 -11.81
CA THR A 272 -18.26 -37.69 -12.94
C THR A 272 -18.61 -39.08 -13.50
N GLY A 273 -17.91 -40.15 -13.08
CA GLY A 273 -18.29 -41.53 -13.38
C GLY A 273 -19.48 -42.06 -12.57
N CYS A 274 -19.83 -41.45 -11.43
CA CYS A 274 -20.78 -42.05 -10.49
C CYS A 274 -21.93 -41.15 -9.99
N HIS A 275 -22.03 -39.87 -10.38
CA HIS A 275 -22.93 -38.95 -9.67
C HIS A 275 -24.20 -38.46 -10.39
N TRP A 276 -24.37 -38.69 -11.70
CA TRP A 276 -25.60 -38.24 -12.37
C TRP A 276 -26.85 -39.10 -12.08
N ARG A 277 -26.72 -40.29 -11.45
CA ARG A 277 -27.88 -41.13 -11.09
C ARG A 277 -28.64 -40.70 -9.83
N ASN A 278 -28.10 -39.84 -8.97
CA ASN A 278 -28.74 -39.54 -7.67
C ASN A 278 -29.50 -38.21 -7.60
N ARG A 279 -29.57 -37.42 -8.68
CA ARG A 279 -30.18 -36.08 -8.63
C ARG A 279 -31.65 -35.97 -9.05
N LEU A 280 -32.35 -37.10 -9.28
CA LEU A 280 -33.78 -37.11 -9.62
C LEU A 280 -34.69 -37.87 -8.63
N ARG A 281 -34.17 -38.30 -7.47
CA ARG A 281 -34.99 -39.06 -6.47
C ARG A 281 -35.30 -38.36 -5.15
N SER A 282 -34.89 -37.10 -4.95
CA SER A 282 -35.13 -36.40 -3.67
C SER A 282 -36.18 -35.28 -3.74
N SER A 283 -37.20 -35.46 -4.57
CA SER A 283 -38.40 -34.62 -4.61
C SER A 283 -39.63 -35.47 -4.29
N ARG A 284 -39.72 -36.01 -3.07
CA ARG A 284 -41.00 -36.48 -2.51
C ARG A 284 -40.93 -36.53 -0.98
N THR A 285 -41.91 -35.84 -0.38
CA THR A 285 -42.47 -36.01 0.97
C THR A 285 -41.60 -35.69 2.19
N MET A 286 -41.56 -34.41 2.56
CA MET A 286 -41.61 -33.99 3.97
C MET A 286 -42.79 -33.03 4.13
N ARG A 287 -43.98 -33.64 4.20
CA ARG A 287 -45.24 -33.00 4.59
C ARG A 287 -45.11 -32.69 6.08
N ARG A 288 -44.76 -31.45 6.43
CA ARG A 288 -44.85 -30.97 7.81
C ARG A 288 -46.33 -30.82 8.16
N GLU A 289 -46.80 -31.64 9.08
CA GLU A 289 -48.05 -31.40 9.80
C GLU A 289 -47.84 -30.21 10.73
N ILE A 290 -48.67 -29.18 10.57
CA ILE A 290 -48.76 -28.02 11.47
C ILE A 290 -50.04 -28.22 12.28
N PRO A 291 -49.99 -28.27 13.62
CA PRO A 291 -51.20 -28.32 14.43
C PRO A 291 -51.94 -26.98 14.37
N ALA A 292 -53.25 -27.09 14.19
CA ALA A 292 -54.20 -26.00 14.10
C ALA A 292 -54.24 -25.18 15.40
N VAL A 293 -53.92 -23.89 15.31
CA VAL A 293 -54.31 -22.89 16.30
C VAL A 293 -55.38 -22.01 15.66
N ARG A 294 -56.61 -22.15 16.17
CA ARG A 294 -57.75 -21.27 15.88
C ARG A 294 -57.45 -19.87 16.42
N GLY A 295 -57.55 -18.87 15.58
CA GLY A 295 -57.47 -17.46 15.95
C GLY A 295 -57.94 -16.60 14.78
N GLU A 296 -59.23 -16.32 14.76
CA GLU A 296 -59.90 -15.44 13.80
C GLU A 296 -59.38 -14.01 13.95
N VAL A 297 -58.80 -13.42 12.90
CA VAL A 297 -58.99 -11.99 12.58
C VAL A 297 -58.86 -11.82 11.07
N ARG A 298 -59.97 -11.41 10.44
CA ARG A 298 -60.04 -10.93 9.05
C ARG A 298 -59.48 -9.52 8.97
N VAL A 299 -58.51 -9.26 8.10
CA VAL A 299 -58.37 -7.98 7.38
C VAL A 299 -57.87 -8.25 5.97
N SER A 300 -58.64 -7.76 4.99
CA SER A 300 -58.47 -7.98 3.57
C SER A 300 -57.71 -6.82 2.90
N LYS A 301 -57.19 -7.11 1.68
CA LYS A 301 -56.86 -6.18 0.56
C LYS A 301 -55.51 -5.44 0.68
N ALA A 302 -54.74 -5.17 -0.38
CA ALA A 302 -54.97 -5.24 -1.83
C ALA A 302 -53.67 -5.52 -2.60
N VAL A 303 -53.89 -6.12 -3.77
CA VAL A 303 -53.00 -6.35 -4.91
C VAL A 303 -52.58 -5.03 -5.57
N SER A 304 -51.31 -4.91 -5.97
CA SER A 304 -51.00 -4.32 -7.28
C SER A 304 -49.67 -4.84 -7.84
N SER A 305 -49.77 -5.64 -8.89
CA SER A 305 -48.67 -6.06 -9.75
C SER A 305 -48.38 -4.97 -10.78
N LYS A 306 -47.15 -4.45 -10.84
CA LYS A 306 -46.68 -3.72 -12.03
C LYS A 306 -45.46 -4.41 -12.62
N ARG A 307 -45.79 -5.16 -13.67
CA ARG A 307 -44.98 -5.78 -14.70
C ARG A 307 -44.16 -4.69 -15.42
N SER A 308 -42.85 -4.62 -15.18
CA SER A 308 -41.95 -3.75 -15.95
C SER A 308 -41.39 -4.49 -17.16
N LYS A 309 -41.45 -3.82 -18.30
CA LYS A 309 -41.24 -4.35 -19.66
C LYS A 309 -39.75 -4.56 -19.94
N ARG A 310 -39.45 -5.73 -20.52
CA ARG A 310 -38.21 -6.06 -21.22
C ARG A 310 -38.02 -5.11 -22.41
N SER A 311 -36.81 -4.58 -22.58
CA SER A 311 -36.32 -3.97 -23.81
C SER A 311 -35.30 -4.91 -24.51
N PRO A 312 -35.16 -4.82 -25.85
CA PRO A 312 -34.49 -5.83 -26.66
C PRO A 312 -32.98 -5.63 -26.70
N ARG A 313 -32.24 -6.74 -26.62
CA ARG A 313 -30.82 -6.86 -26.96
C ARG A 313 -30.65 -6.76 -28.49
N PRO A 314 -29.69 -5.99 -29.01
CA PRO A 314 -29.18 -6.20 -30.35
C PRO A 314 -28.16 -7.34 -30.35
N GLU A 315 -28.46 -8.28 -31.22
CA GLU A 315 -27.71 -9.43 -31.69
C GLU A 315 -26.46 -8.94 -32.45
N VAL A 316 -25.26 -9.24 -31.93
CA VAL A 316 -24.01 -9.03 -32.68
C VAL A 316 -23.35 -10.39 -32.87
N ARG A 317 -23.31 -10.73 -34.15
CA ARG A 317 -22.67 -11.85 -34.86
C ARG A 317 -21.45 -12.47 -34.18
N SER A 318 -21.53 -13.78 -34.08
CA SER A 318 -20.41 -14.72 -34.08
C SER A 318 -19.59 -14.59 -35.36
N VAL A 319 -18.26 -14.56 -35.25
CA VAL A 319 -17.34 -15.00 -36.30
C VAL A 319 -16.41 -16.02 -35.63
N GLU A 320 -16.63 -17.28 -35.97
CA GLU A 320 -15.65 -18.35 -35.86
C GLU A 320 -14.70 -18.28 -37.06
N GLN A 321 -13.41 -18.52 -36.82
CA GLN A 321 -12.37 -19.10 -37.69
C GLN A 321 -11.06 -18.85 -36.92
N LEU A 322 -10.48 -19.81 -36.19
CA LEU A 322 -10.00 -21.16 -36.54
C LEU A 322 -9.01 -21.14 -37.71
N THR A 323 -7.73 -21.00 -37.39
CA THR A 323 -6.63 -21.75 -38.03
C THR A 323 -5.52 -21.94 -37.00
N ASP A 324 -5.40 -23.17 -36.53
CA ASP A 324 -4.15 -23.77 -36.07
C ASP A 324 -3.13 -23.78 -37.23
N ASP A 325 -1.84 -23.52 -36.97
CA ASP A 325 -0.79 -24.55 -37.10
C ASP A 325 0.59 -24.01 -36.65
N PRO A 326 1.50 -24.90 -36.18
CA PRO A 326 2.68 -24.61 -35.39
C PRO A 326 3.95 -24.51 -36.24
N ARG A 327 5.02 -23.99 -35.64
CA ARG A 327 6.38 -24.37 -36.05
C ARG A 327 7.25 -24.71 -34.85
N ASP A 328 7.78 -25.91 -34.99
CA ASP A 328 8.76 -26.62 -34.20
C ASP A 328 10.07 -25.82 -33.99
N ILE A 329 10.62 -25.82 -32.78
CA ILE A 329 11.71 -26.69 -32.27
C ILE A 329 12.99 -26.63 -33.12
N GLN A 330 14.06 -26.00 -32.59
CA GLN A 330 15.22 -26.72 -31.99
C GLN A 330 16.28 -25.71 -31.49
N PRO A 331 17.11 -26.15 -30.51
CA PRO A 331 18.06 -25.38 -29.73
C PRO A 331 19.46 -25.42 -30.37
N GLU A 332 20.43 -24.75 -29.75
CA GLU A 332 21.76 -25.26 -29.42
C GLU A 332 22.69 -24.11 -28.99
N ASP A 333 23.60 -24.47 -28.09
CA ASP A 333 24.92 -23.92 -27.78
C ASP A 333 25.06 -22.67 -26.88
N SER A 334 25.39 -22.83 -25.58
CA SER A 334 26.61 -23.42 -24.98
C SER A 334 27.85 -22.54 -25.15
N TYR A 335 28.04 -21.51 -24.30
CA TYR A 335 29.38 -21.05 -23.91
C TYR A 335 29.38 -20.37 -22.51
N LEU A 336 29.92 -21.10 -21.53
CA LEU A 336 30.72 -20.62 -20.38
C LEU A 336 32.06 -21.39 -20.47
N PRO A 337 33.14 -21.11 -19.70
CA PRO A 337 33.46 -19.97 -18.82
C PRO A 337 34.90 -19.43 -19.02
N CYS A 338 35.26 -18.30 -18.40
CA CYS A 338 36.64 -17.92 -18.01
C CYS A 338 36.53 -17.15 -16.68
N VAL A 339 36.92 -17.66 -15.51
CA VAL A 339 38.28 -17.81 -14.93
C VAL A 339 39.07 -16.48 -14.87
N GLY A 340 39.42 -16.08 -13.64
CA GLY A 340 40.31 -14.97 -13.28
C GLY A 340 39.94 -14.41 -11.91
N ALA A 341 40.28 -15.02 -10.77
CA ALA A 341 41.59 -15.09 -10.13
C ALA A 341 42.22 -13.72 -9.77
N ASN A 342 42.27 -13.47 -8.46
CA ASN A 342 43.29 -12.74 -7.68
C ASN A 342 43.42 -11.21 -7.84
N SER A 343 43.15 -10.49 -6.73
CA SER A 343 44.22 -9.74 -6.00
C SER A 343 43.66 -8.97 -4.78
N LEU A 344 44.10 -9.37 -3.59
CA LEU A 344 44.21 -8.52 -2.39
C LEU A 344 45.34 -7.50 -2.59
N PRO A 345 45.27 -6.32 -1.94
CA PRO A 345 46.24 -6.04 -0.86
C PRO A 345 45.57 -5.37 0.36
N ALA A 346 45.90 -5.77 1.59
CA ALA A 346 47.01 -5.26 2.42
C ALA A 346 46.75 -3.89 3.10
N ARG A 347 46.09 -3.98 4.26
CA ARG A 347 46.45 -3.41 5.57
C ARG A 347 47.66 -2.44 5.61
N THR A 348 47.41 -1.17 5.93
CA THR A 348 48.38 -0.30 6.62
C THR A 348 47.72 0.45 7.77
N LYS A 349 48.50 0.56 8.84
CA LYS A 349 48.17 1.13 10.14
C LYS A 349 48.42 2.65 10.17
N ASP A 350 47.87 3.26 11.22
CA ASP A 350 48.37 4.42 11.99
C ASP A 350 48.66 5.72 11.24
N SER A 351 47.86 6.76 11.57
CA SER A 351 48.38 8.12 11.67
C SER A 351 47.51 8.94 12.60
N SER A 352 48.04 9.19 13.78
CA SER A 352 47.57 10.23 14.69
C SER A 352 48.17 11.56 14.24
N PHE A 353 47.36 12.62 14.17
CA PHE A 353 47.87 13.98 14.19
C PHE A 353 46.99 14.88 15.05
N LYS A 354 47.64 15.41 16.09
CA LYS A 354 47.17 16.48 16.96
C LYS A 354 47.27 17.83 16.25
N ALA A 355 46.30 18.68 16.57
CA ALA A 355 46.37 20.12 16.81
C ALA A 355 46.85 21.07 15.71
N ARG A 356 46.00 22.04 15.34
CA ARG A 356 46.35 23.47 15.45
C ARG A 356 45.11 24.39 15.37
N LEU A 357 45.00 25.25 16.38
CA LEU A 357 44.18 26.47 16.42
C LEU A 357 44.61 27.46 15.34
N GLN A 358 43.67 28.23 14.77
CA GLN A 358 43.85 29.64 14.36
C GLN A 358 42.50 30.22 13.85
N THR A 359 41.91 31.14 14.64
CA THR A 359 41.73 32.59 14.43
C THR A 359 40.62 33.05 13.47
N ALA A 360 39.79 33.94 14.01
CA ALA A 360 38.62 34.54 13.41
C ALA A 360 38.93 35.59 12.33
N VAL A 361 38.06 35.67 11.32
CA VAL A 361 38.03 36.76 10.33
C VAL A 361 36.66 37.45 10.38
N PRO A 362 36.59 38.80 10.48
CA PRO A 362 35.33 39.52 10.62
C PRO A 362 34.62 39.72 9.27
N ILE A 363 33.32 39.44 9.27
CA ILE A 363 32.40 39.68 8.14
C ILE A 363 32.04 41.17 8.08
N LYS A 364 32.45 41.84 7.00
CA LYS A 364 31.99 43.21 6.66
C LYS A 364 30.56 43.15 6.12
N ARG A 365 29.64 43.84 6.79
CA ARG A 365 28.28 44.13 6.31
C ARG A 365 28.32 45.30 5.32
N SER A 366 27.67 45.16 4.17
CA SER A 366 27.39 46.25 3.23
C SER A 366 25.87 46.58 3.19
N PRO A 367 25.49 47.83 2.85
CA PRO A 367 24.23 48.42 3.30
C PRO A 367 23.15 48.55 2.20
N SER A 368 21.91 48.56 2.69
CA SER A 368 20.70 49.25 2.22
C SER A 368 20.41 49.40 0.72
N ASN A 369 19.43 48.63 0.25
CA ASN A 369 18.71 48.89 -1.00
C ASN A 369 17.63 49.97 -0.79
N ARG A 370 17.73 51.03 -1.60
CA ARG A 370 16.74 52.11 -1.75
C ARG A 370 15.42 51.58 -2.33
N VAL A 371 14.32 51.95 -1.68
CA VAL A 371 12.95 51.80 -2.16
C VAL A 371 12.69 52.80 -3.30
N ARG A 372 12.37 52.30 -4.50
CA ARG A 372 11.75 53.09 -5.59
C ARG A 372 10.28 52.71 -5.68
N THR A 373 9.41 53.65 -5.35
CA THR A 373 7.97 53.61 -5.67
C THR A 373 7.78 54.09 -7.12
N TRP A 374 6.97 53.37 -7.90
CA TRP A 374 6.41 53.85 -9.17
C TRP A 374 4.91 53.55 -9.25
N PRO A 375 4.15 54.38 -9.96
CA PRO A 375 2.72 54.57 -9.77
C PRO A 375 1.87 53.63 -10.62
N GLY A 376 0.60 53.56 -10.23
CA GLY A 376 -0.36 52.57 -10.67
C GLY A 376 -0.76 52.64 -12.14
N ASN A 377 -1.32 51.52 -12.58
CA ASN A 377 -2.22 51.47 -13.73
C ASN A 377 -3.46 50.69 -13.34
N ARG A 378 -4.54 51.44 -13.09
CA ARG A 378 -5.91 50.95 -13.06
C ARG A 378 -6.36 50.70 -14.49
N ARG A 379 -6.61 49.44 -14.86
CA ARG A 379 -7.63 49.12 -15.87
C ARG A 379 -8.58 48.07 -15.29
N ARG A 380 -9.71 48.57 -14.82
CA ARG A 380 -10.92 47.80 -14.53
C ARG A 380 -11.35 47.09 -15.82
N ARG A 381 -11.58 45.78 -15.74
CA ARG A 381 -12.57 45.11 -16.57
C ARG A 381 -13.61 44.51 -15.63
N ASP A 382 -14.81 45.03 -15.76
CA ASP A 382 -16.03 44.50 -15.17
C ASP A 382 -16.30 43.11 -15.76
N VAL A 383 -16.50 42.12 -14.88
CA VAL A 383 -17.22 40.90 -15.22
C VAL A 383 -18.40 40.81 -14.27
N ARG A 384 -19.57 40.86 -14.91
CA ARG A 384 -20.91 40.83 -14.34
C ARG A 384 -21.20 39.48 -13.67
N ASN A 385 -21.74 39.57 -12.47
CA ASN A 385 -22.94 38.88 -11.97
C ASN A 385 -23.16 37.42 -12.43
N ALA A 386 -22.87 36.48 -11.52
CA ALA A 386 -23.57 35.19 -11.44
C ALA A 386 -24.28 35.10 -10.08
N PRO A 387 -25.58 34.75 -10.02
CA PRO A 387 -26.34 34.77 -8.78
C PRO A 387 -25.99 33.62 -7.84
N ALA A 388 -25.82 33.97 -6.56
CA ALA A 388 -25.61 33.06 -5.45
C ALA A 388 -26.87 32.20 -5.21
N ASN A 389 -26.68 30.89 -5.21
CA ASN A 389 -27.69 29.91 -4.84
C ASN A 389 -27.65 29.70 -3.31
N PRO A 390 -28.71 29.99 -2.54
CA PRO A 390 -28.70 29.84 -1.10
C PRO A 390 -28.75 28.35 -0.72
N ARG A 391 -27.65 27.85 -0.16
CA ARG A 391 -27.59 26.50 0.45
C ARG A 391 -28.48 26.48 1.70
N LYS A 392 -29.47 25.60 1.70
CA LYS A 392 -30.31 25.28 2.86
C LYS A 392 -29.46 24.65 3.97
N PRO A 393 -29.71 24.99 5.26
CA PRO A 393 -29.00 24.38 6.38
C PRO A 393 -29.42 22.91 6.55
N TYR A 394 -28.43 22.03 6.64
CA TYR A 394 -28.62 20.63 7.01
C TYR A 394 -29.07 20.57 8.48
N GLN A 395 -30.28 20.06 8.71
CA GLN A 395 -30.72 19.64 10.04
C GLN A 395 -29.96 18.37 10.45
N VAL A 396 -29.21 18.47 11.53
CA VAL A 396 -28.58 17.34 12.21
C VAL A 396 -29.69 16.57 12.94
N ARG A 397 -30.07 15.40 12.42
CA ARG A 397 -30.90 14.44 13.17
C ARG A 397 -30.07 13.88 14.32
N GLY A 398 -30.56 14.05 15.53
CA GLY A 398 -30.02 13.43 16.74
C GLY A 398 -30.05 11.91 16.62
N ALA A 399 -28.91 11.29 16.89
CA ALA A 399 -28.84 9.87 17.13
C ALA A 399 -29.44 9.60 18.52
N HIS A 400 -30.45 8.74 18.58
CA HIS A 400 -30.91 8.16 19.82
C HIS A 400 -29.84 7.19 20.33
N ASP A 401 -29.24 7.50 21.47
CA ASP A 401 -28.36 6.60 22.21
C ASP A 401 -29.18 5.39 22.69
N GLN A 402 -28.99 4.26 22.00
CA GLN A 402 -29.46 2.96 22.45
C GLN A 402 -28.47 2.46 23.50
N VAL A 403 -28.81 2.69 24.78
CA VAL A 403 -28.07 2.16 25.93
C VAL A 403 -28.09 0.64 25.87
N GLN A 404 -26.96 0.03 25.51
CA GLN A 404 -26.78 -1.41 25.67
C GLN A 404 -26.64 -1.76 27.17
N PRO A 405 -27.23 -2.88 27.62
CA PRO A 405 -27.01 -3.36 28.99
C PRO A 405 -25.54 -3.75 29.18
N LEU A 406 -24.92 -3.22 30.24
CA LEU A 406 -23.56 -3.57 30.65
C LEU A 406 -23.54 -5.04 31.10
N GLU A 407 -22.96 -5.92 30.29
CA GLU A 407 -22.58 -7.25 30.74
C GLU A 407 -21.34 -7.18 31.65
N LEU A 408 -21.50 -7.63 32.90
CA LEU A 408 -20.41 -7.85 33.83
C LEU A 408 -19.56 -9.03 33.34
N TYR A 409 -18.36 -8.76 32.83
CA TYR A 409 -17.35 -9.81 32.63
C TYR A 409 -16.62 -10.09 33.96
N LYS A 410 -16.66 -11.34 34.42
CA LYS A 410 -15.81 -11.83 35.51
C LYS A 410 -14.40 -12.05 34.96
N THR A 411 -13.40 -11.44 35.57
CA THR A 411 -11.99 -11.76 35.31
C THR A 411 -11.65 -13.12 35.93
N ARG A 412 -10.71 -13.85 35.32
CA ARG A 412 -10.27 -15.20 35.72
C ARG A 412 -9.66 -15.25 37.15
N SER A 413 -9.35 -14.10 37.74
CA SER A 413 -8.84 -13.97 39.11
C SER A 413 -9.92 -13.98 40.20
N GLY A 414 -11.21 -14.09 39.85
CA GLY A 414 -12.30 -14.10 40.81
C GLY A 414 -12.50 -12.77 41.56
N ARG A 415 -11.72 -11.73 41.25
CA ARG A 415 -11.86 -10.40 41.86
C ARG A 415 -13.00 -9.63 41.22
N ILE A 416 -14.10 -9.50 41.97
CA ILE A 416 -15.19 -8.58 41.67
C ILE A 416 -14.67 -7.16 41.85
N SER A 417 -14.46 -6.41 40.76
CA SER A 417 -14.12 -4.99 40.84
C SER A 417 -15.31 -4.22 41.45
N LYS A 418 -15.17 -3.72 42.68
CA LYS A 418 -16.15 -2.81 43.28
C LYS A 418 -16.21 -1.51 42.46
N ARG A 419 -17.43 -1.00 42.24
CA ARG A 419 -17.66 0.29 41.58
C ARG A 419 -16.84 1.39 42.27
N PRO A 420 -16.20 2.31 41.52
CA PRO A 420 -15.67 3.53 42.12
C PRO A 420 -16.83 4.33 42.72
N SER A 421 -16.72 4.62 44.01
CA SER A 421 -17.62 5.50 44.74
C SER A 421 -17.62 6.89 44.09
N ARG A 422 -18.80 7.36 43.68
CA ARG A 422 -19.00 8.74 43.26
C ARG A 422 -18.66 9.65 44.44
N TRP A 423 -17.61 10.44 44.28
CA TRP A 423 -17.38 11.62 45.10
C TRP A 423 -18.43 12.66 44.74
N ALA A 424 -19.29 13.00 45.70
CA ALA A 424 -20.13 14.18 45.63
C ALA A 424 -19.37 15.35 46.27
N PRO A 425 -19.30 16.52 45.64
CA PRO A 425 -18.76 17.72 46.29
C PRO A 425 -19.80 18.31 47.24
N SER A 426 -19.36 18.66 48.45
CA SER A 426 -20.03 19.53 49.42
C SER A 426 -19.65 20.98 49.21
#